data_AF-A0A9N9RBR0-F1
#
_entry.id   AF-A0A9N9RBR0-F1
#
_cell.length_a   1.000
_cell.length_b   1.000
_cell.length_c   1.000
_cell.angle_alpha   90.00
_cell.angle_beta   90.00
_cell.angle_gamma   90.00
#
_symmetry.space_group_name_H-M   'P 1'
#
loop_
_entity.id
_entity.type
_entity.pdbx_description
1 polymer ?
#
loop_
_entity_poly.entity_id
_entity_poly.type
_entity_poly.pdbx_seq_one_letter_code
_entity_poly.pdbx_strand_id
1 'polypeptide(L)'
;MAEEELPPTMSVGGVIKEKIVESIKNMDVLTVLQKMVATTPEDEESEEIREKLKGVLDKYNQMSEEDQQTFMKQIKEGLATKLSMKLDDPNVLNTDALEVAIKEAVVNQLIIVGVIVFIFIALLVFFGYKLYKSIKEKEKKREEKKKAKQMKKKK
;
A
#
# COMPACT_ATOMS: atom_id res chain seq x y z
N MET A 1 -3.77 -28.32 -25.07
CA MET A 1 -4.20 -27.34 -24.07
C MET A 1 -2.94 -26.78 -23.45
N ALA A 2 -2.57 -25.56 -23.80
CA ALA A 2 -1.46 -24.87 -23.15
C ALA A 2 -2.01 -24.25 -21.87
N GLU A 3 -1.49 -24.64 -20.72
CA GLU A 3 -1.72 -23.93 -19.46
C GLU A 3 -1.12 -22.53 -19.63
N GLU A 4 -1.97 -21.51 -19.67
CA GLU A 4 -1.57 -20.12 -19.46
C GLU A 4 -1.06 -20.03 -18.02
N GLU A 5 0.25 -20.13 -17.83
CA GLU A 5 0.89 -19.69 -16.58
C GLU A 5 0.64 -18.19 -16.45
N LEU A 6 -0.34 -17.85 -15.61
CA LEU A 6 -0.56 -16.49 -15.14
C LEU A 6 0.78 -15.94 -14.64
N PRO A 7 1.12 -14.67 -14.95
CA PRO A 7 2.36 -14.07 -14.48
C PRO A 7 2.43 -14.21 -12.96
N PRO A 8 3.63 -14.47 -12.38
CA PRO A 8 3.76 -14.64 -10.94
C PRO A 8 3.20 -13.38 -10.28
N THR A 9 2.02 -13.51 -9.66
CA THR A 9 1.44 -12.44 -8.87
C THR A 9 2.47 -12.11 -7.81
N MET A 10 3.10 -10.93 -7.90
CA MET A 10 4.04 -10.46 -6.88
C MET A 10 3.33 -10.56 -5.52
N SER A 11 3.75 -11.52 -4.70
CA SER A 11 3.18 -11.69 -3.37
C SER A 11 3.58 -10.51 -2.51
N VAL A 12 2.72 -10.12 -1.56
CA VAL A 12 3.02 -9.05 -0.61
C VAL A 12 4.32 -9.36 0.13
N GLY A 13 4.56 -10.64 0.43
CA GLY A 13 5.83 -11.13 0.97
C GLY A 13 7.04 -10.83 0.09
N GLY A 14 6.97 -11.11 -1.22
CA GLY A 14 8.06 -10.79 -2.14
C GLY A 14 8.40 -9.30 -2.17
N VAL A 15 7.38 -8.44 -2.25
CA VAL A 15 7.57 -6.97 -2.26
C VAL A 15 8.15 -6.46 -0.94
N ILE A 16 7.68 -6.99 0.21
CA ILE A 16 8.22 -6.63 1.53
C ILE A 16 9.69 -7.05 1.63
N LYS A 17 10.05 -8.26 1.21
CA LYS A 17 11.44 -8.74 1.22
C LYS A 17 12.36 -7.81 0.43
N GLU A 18 11.96 -7.48 -0.80
CA GLU A 18 12.71 -6.58 -1.67
C GLU A 18 12.87 -5.20 -1.01
N LYS A 19 11.79 -4.64 -0.44
CA LYS A 19 11.82 -3.35 0.25
C LYS A 19 12.71 -3.35 1.48
N ILE A 20 12.75 -4.43 2.25
CA ILE A 20 13.64 -4.52 3.42
C ILE A 20 15.10 -4.59 2.97
N VAL A 21 15.41 -5.39 1.94
CA VAL A 21 16.78 -5.48 1.37
C VAL A 21 17.23 -4.13 0.80
N GLU A 22 16.34 -3.44 0.08
CA GLU A 22 16.59 -2.08 -0.44
C GLU A 22 16.83 -1.07 0.69
N SER A 23 16.02 -1.16 1.77
CA SER A 23 16.17 -0.29 2.94
C SER A 23 17.54 -0.45 3.60
N ILE A 24 18.08 -1.67 3.69
CA ILE A 24 19.43 -1.91 4.23
C ILE A 24 20.52 -1.30 3.35
N LYS A 25 20.41 -1.42 2.03
CA LYS A 25 21.39 -0.82 1.10
C LYS A 25 21.46 0.70 1.27
N ASN A 26 20.31 1.32 1.50
CA ASN A 26 20.19 2.78 1.69
C ASN A 26 20.38 3.22 3.15
N MET A 27 20.53 2.29 4.09
CA MET A 27 20.63 2.61 5.52
C MET A 27 21.94 3.34 5.84
N ASP A 28 21.84 4.33 6.74
CA ASP A 28 23.00 4.93 7.38
C ASP A 28 23.44 4.05 8.57
N VAL A 29 24.30 3.06 8.26
CA VAL A 29 24.80 2.11 9.26
C VAL A 29 25.60 2.81 10.36
N LEU A 30 26.27 3.93 10.05
CA LEU A 30 27.06 4.66 11.03
C LEU A 30 26.17 5.29 12.10
N THR A 31 25.11 5.98 11.68
CA THR A 31 24.12 6.53 12.61
C THR A 31 23.45 5.44 13.45
N VAL A 32 23.17 4.27 12.86
CA VAL A 32 22.61 3.13 13.60
C VAL A 32 23.60 2.61 14.66
N LEU A 33 24.87 2.40 14.29
CA LEU A 33 25.92 1.97 15.22
C LEU A 33 26.08 2.96 16.37
N GLN A 34 26.13 4.26 16.08
CA GLN A 34 26.23 5.31 17.09
C GLN A 34 25.04 5.28 18.05
N LYS A 35 23.82 5.12 17.53
CA LYS A 35 22.62 5.01 18.37
C LYS A 35 22.66 3.77 19.25
N MET A 36 23.04 2.61 18.71
CA MET A 36 23.12 1.36 19.47
C MET A 36 24.17 1.44 20.59
N VAL A 37 25.29 2.13 20.36
CA VAL A 37 26.31 2.36 21.40
C VAL A 37 25.86 3.39 22.46
N ALA A 38 25.04 4.36 22.05
CA ALA A 38 24.48 5.37 22.94
C ALA A 38 23.31 4.85 23.79
N THR A 39 22.64 3.77 23.38
CA THR A 39 21.60 3.12 24.15
C THR A 39 22.16 2.55 25.45
N THR A 40 21.47 2.78 26.56
CA THR A 40 21.80 2.18 27.86
C THR A 40 21.48 0.69 27.82
N PRO A 41 22.44 -0.19 28.10
CA PRO A 41 22.19 -1.64 28.14
C PRO A 41 21.36 -2.01 29.37
N GLU A 42 20.45 -2.96 29.19
CA GLU A 42 19.54 -3.44 30.25
C GLU A 42 20.06 -4.71 30.94
N ASP A 43 21.07 -5.36 30.36
CA ASP A 43 21.62 -6.65 30.78
C ASP A 43 23.12 -6.78 30.43
N GLU A 44 23.79 -7.81 30.97
CA GLU A 44 25.23 -8.05 30.77
C GLU A 44 25.61 -8.39 29.31
N GLU A 45 24.74 -9.05 28.54
CA GLU A 45 24.99 -9.38 27.14
C GLU A 45 24.95 -8.11 26.27
N SER A 46 24.02 -7.21 26.59
CA SER A 46 23.88 -5.90 25.95
C SER A 46 25.10 -5.00 26.21
N GLU A 47 25.72 -5.07 27.39
CA GLU A 47 27.00 -4.38 27.67
C GLU A 47 28.13 -4.94 26.79
N GLU A 48 28.28 -6.26 26.68
CA GLU A 48 29.32 -6.87 25.85
C GLU A 48 29.15 -6.51 24.36
N ILE A 49 27.91 -6.52 23.87
CA ILE A 49 27.60 -6.12 22.49
C ILE A 49 27.95 -4.64 22.29
N ARG A 50 27.58 -3.77 23.23
CA ARG A 50 27.90 -2.34 23.19
C ARG A 50 29.40 -2.09 23.14
N GLU A 51 30.20 -2.79 23.94
CA GLU A 51 31.66 -2.67 23.91
C GLU A 51 32.24 -3.09 22.55
N LYS A 52 31.75 -4.20 21.99
CA LYS A 52 32.16 -4.64 20.64
C LYS A 52 31.78 -3.62 19.58
N LEU A 53 30.57 -3.06 19.63
CA LEU A 53 30.10 -2.02 18.70
C LEU A 53 30.92 -0.74 18.83
N LYS A 54 31.30 -0.36 20.05
CA LYS A 54 32.20 0.76 20.31
C LYS A 54 33.58 0.53 19.69
N GLY A 55 34.15 -0.67 19.88
CA GLY A 55 35.43 -1.04 19.24
C GLY A 55 35.37 -1.01 17.72
N VAL A 56 34.24 -1.42 17.11
CA VAL A 56 34.02 -1.30 15.66
C VAL A 56 33.97 0.16 15.23
N LEU A 57 33.31 1.04 16.00
CA LEU A 57 33.23 2.47 15.71
C LEU A 57 34.60 3.16 15.85
N ASP A 58 35.37 2.82 16.88
CA ASP A 58 36.71 3.36 17.10
C ASP A 58 37.66 2.94 15.96
N LYS A 59 37.59 1.68 15.54
CA LYS A 59 38.36 1.19 14.39
C LYS A 59 37.94 1.87 13.09
N TYR A 60 36.65 2.06 12.87
CA TYR A 60 36.13 2.81 11.71
C TYR A 60 36.66 4.25 11.66
N ASN A 61 36.68 4.95 12.79
CA ASN A 61 37.18 6.33 12.88
C ASN A 61 38.71 6.43 12.66
N GLN A 62 39.46 5.36 12.91
CA GLN A 62 40.91 5.28 12.70
C GLN A 62 41.29 4.86 11.27
N MET A 63 40.32 4.41 10.46
CA MET A 63 40.52 4.02 9.08
C MET A 63 40.56 5.25 8.15
N SER A 64 41.20 5.11 6.99
CA SER A 64 41.19 6.13 5.94
C SER A 64 39.77 6.30 5.35
N GLU A 65 39.47 7.43 4.72
CA GLU A 65 38.16 7.66 4.09
C GLU A 65 37.81 6.60 3.03
N GLU A 66 38.82 6.11 2.29
CA GLU A 66 38.65 5.04 1.30
C GLU A 66 38.30 3.69 1.95
N ASP A 67 38.99 3.36 3.04
CA ASP A 67 38.74 2.15 3.81
C ASP A 67 37.39 2.21 4.54
N GLN A 68 36.99 3.39 5.01
CA GLN A 68 35.67 3.63 5.60
C GLN A 68 34.55 3.36 4.60
N GLN A 69 34.68 3.85 3.36
CA GLN A 69 33.69 3.58 2.30
C GLN A 69 33.62 2.09 1.98
N THR A 70 34.78 1.42 1.89
CA THR A 70 34.88 -0.02 1.62
C THR A 70 34.24 -0.84 2.73
N PHE A 71 34.52 -0.51 3.99
CA PHE A 71 33.91 -1.14 5.16
C PHE A 71 32.39 -0.99 5.15
N MET A 72 31.88 0.23 4.95
CA MET A 72 30.45 0.51 4.90
C MET A 72 29.76 -0.26 3.78
N LYS A 73 30.38 -0.34 2.60
CA LYS A 73 29.87 -1.13 1.48
C LYS A 73 29.77 -2.61 1.85
N GLN A 74 30.83 -3.18 2.42
CA GLN A 74 30.84 -4.59 2.83
C GLN A 74 29.80 -4.91 3.90
N ILE A 75 29.61 -4.02 4.89
CA ILE A 75 28.59 -4.20 5.92
C ILE A 75 27.19 -4.16 5.30
N LYS A 76 26.91 -3.17 4.44
CA LYS A 76 25.61 -3.07 3.75
C LYS A 76 25.32 -4.30 2.89
N GLU A 77 26.30 -4.74 2.10
CA GLU A 77 26.17 -5.93 1.24
C GLU A 77 26.04 -7.22 2.06
N GLY A 78 26.82 -7.36 3.12
CA GLY A 78 26.77 -8.51 4.02
C GLY A 78 25.44 -8.61 4.78
N LEU A 79 24.93 -7.49 5.28
CA LEU A 79 23.63 -7.41 5.94
C LEU A 79 22.49 -7.69 4.95
N ALA A 80 22.52 -7.08 3.76
CA ALA A 80 21.53 -7.32 2.72
C ALA A 80 21.48 -8.80 2.33
N THR A 81 22.64 -9.43 2.16
CA THR A 81 22.76 -10.84 1.79
C THR A 81 22.26 -11.76 2.90
N LYS A 82 22.76 -11.59 4.13
CA LYS A 82 22.33 -12.41 5.28
C LYS A 82 20.87 -12.24 5.58
N LEU A 83 20.35 -11.03 5.44
CA LEU A 83 18.93 -10.79 5.65
C LEU A 83 18.11 -11.43 4.54
N SER A 84 18.49 -11.28 3.26
CA SER A 84 17.81 -11.99 2.16
C SER A 84 17.71 -13.49 2.45
N MET A 85 18.83 -14.12 2.84
CA MET A 85 18.85 -15.55 3.19
C MET A 85 17.91 -15.89 4.36
N LYS A 86 17.83 -15.04 5.39
CA LYS A 86 16.92 -15.25 6.52
C LYS A 86 15.45 -14.99 6.16
N LEU A 87 15.18 -14.02 5.30
CA LEU A 87 13.82 -13.72 4.85
C LEU A 87 13.31 -14.75 3.85
N ASP A 88 14.20 -15.47 3.17
CA ASP A 88 13.84 -16.60 2.32
C ASP A 88 13.35 -17.82 3.11
N ASP A 89 13.62 -17.88 4.42
CA ASP A 89 13.00 -18.87 5.29
C ASP A 89 11.49 -18.57 5.43
N PRO A 90 10.61 -19.49 5.01
CA PRO A 90 9.16 -19.30 5.06
C PRO A 90 8.63 -19.09 6.49
N ASN A 91 9.39 -19.47 7.52
CA ASN A 91 8.96 -19.31 8.91
C ASN A 91 9.28 -17.93 9.51
N VAL A 92 10.16 -17.13 8.88
CA VAL A 92 10.62 -15.84 9.44
C VAL A 92 9.68 -14.69 9.10
N LEU A 93 9.10 -14.70 7.90
CA LEU A 93 8.08 -13.73 7.48
C LEU A 93 6.77 -14.44 7.15
N ASN A 94 5.91 -14.62 8.16
CA ASN A 94 4.52 -15.03 7.94
C ASN A 94 3.71 -13.85 7.40
N THR A 95 3.80 -13.61 6.09
CA THR A 95 3.00 -12.57 5.42
C THR A 95 1.59 -13.03 5.06
N ASP A 96 1.28 -14.32 5.26
CA ASP A 96 -0.03 -14.89 4.89
C ASP A 96 -1.17 -14.22 5.65
N ALA A 97 -1.01 -14.03 6.97
CA ALA A 97 -2.02 -13.34 7.79
C ALA A 97 -2.20 -11.87 7.38
N LEU A 98 -1.09 -11.20 7.03
CA LEU A 98 -1.12 -9.82 6.55
C LEU A 98 -1.80 -9.73 5.18
N GLU A 99 -1.52 -10.65 4.28
CA GLU A 99 -2.12 -10.69 2.95
C GLU A 99 -3.62 -10.95 3.02
N VAL A 100 -4.05 -11.87 3.90
CA VAL A 100 -5.47 -12.11 4.16
C VAL A 100 -6.14 -10.85 4.72
N ALA A 101 -5.54 -10.20 5.72
CA ALA A 101 -6.09 -8.98 6.31
C ALA A 101 -6.20 -7.83 5.30
N ILE A 102 -5.18 -7.63 4.44
CA ILE A 102 -5.20 -6.63 3.39
C ILE A 102 -6.28 -6.96 2.36
N LYS A 103 -6.36 -8.20 1.89
CA LYS A 103 -7.39 -8.64 0.94
C LYS A 103 -8.79 -8.42 1.50
N GLU A 104 -9.03 -8.82 2.74
CA GLU A 104 -10.32 -8.64 3.40
C GLU A 104 -10.70 -7.16 3.52
N ALA A 105 -9.77 -6.32 3.98
CA ALA A 105 -9.99 -4.88 4.10
C ALA A 105 -10.30 -4.23 2.74
N VAL A 106 -9.53 -4.56 1.69
CA VAL A 106 -9.73 -4.02 0.34
C VAL A 106 -11.05 -4.49 -0.26
N VAL A 107 -11.40 -5.78 -0.11
CA VAL A 107 -12.67 -6.32 -0.60
C VAL A 107 -13.85 -5.65 0.11
N ASN A 108 -13.78 -5.50 1.43
CA ASN A 108 -14.84 -4.84 2.18
C ASN A 108 -15.01 -3.37 1.73
N GLN A 109 -13.91 -2.65 1.54
CA GLN A 109 -13.95 -1.27 1.03
C GLN A 109 -14.54 -1.19 -0.38
N LEU A 110 -14.17 -2.11 -1.28
CA LEU A 110 -14.74 -2.18 -2.63
C LEU A 110 -16.25 -2.47 -2.61
N ILE A 111 -16.71 -3.34 -1.72
CA ILE A 111 -18.13 -3.63 -1.53
C ILE A 111 -18.87 -2.36 -1.09
N ILE A 112 -18.37 -1.64 -0.09
CA ILE A 112 -18.98 -0.40 0.40
C ILE A 112 -19.08 0.64 -0.72
N VAL A 113 -18.00 0.86 -1.46
CA VAL A 113 -17.99 1.78 -2.61
C VAL A 113 -18.98 1.33 -3.68
N GLY A 114 -19.01 0.03 -3.99
CA GLY A 114 -19.95 -0.56 -4.94
C GLY A 114 -21.41 -0.33 -4.55
N VAL A 115 -21.75 -0.50 -3.26
CA VAL A 115 -23.10 -0.24 -2.73
C VAL A 115 -23.46 1.24 -2.87
N ILE A 116 -22.55 2.15 -2.53
CA ILE A 116 -22.78 3.60 -2.66
C ILE A 116 -23.04 3.97 -4.13
N VAL A 117 -22.21 3.48 -5.05
CA VAL A 117 -22.36 3.71 -6.49
C VAL A 117 -23.69 3.14 -6.98
N PHE A 118 -24.05 1.93 -6.55
CA PHE A 118 -25.33 1.31 -6.92
C PHE A 118 -26.52 2.14 -6.45
N ILE A 119 -26.52 2.59 -5.19
CA ILE A 119 -27.57 3.47 -4.65
C ILE A 119 -27.65 4.76 -5.45
N PHE A 120 -26.51 5.37 -5.76
CA PHE A 120 -26.46 6.60 -6.53
C PHE A 120 -27.07 6.43 -7.93
N ILE A 121 -26.73 5.35 -8.64
CA ILE A 121 -27.32 5.02 -9.95
C ILE A 121 -28.83 4.77 -9.80
N ALA A 122 -29.26 4.02 -8.78
CA ALA A 122 -30.68 3.76 -8.54
C ALA A 122 -31.47 5.06 -8.32
N LEU A 123 -30.92 6.02 -7.56
CA LEU A 123 -31.52 7.34 -7.38
C LEU A 123 -31.59 8.10 -8.70
N LEU A 124 -30.51 8.11 -9.50
CA LEU A 124 -30.53 8.77 -10.81
C LEU A 124 -31.58 8.18 -11.74
N VAL A 125 -31.73 6.86 -11.80
CA VAL A 125 -32.77 6.19 -12.60
C VAL A 125 -34.17 6.52 -12.08
N PHE A 126 -34.37 6.47 -10.76
CA PHE A 126 -35.67 6.77 -10.14
C PHE A 126 -36.11 8.22 -10.40
N PHE A 127 -35.23 9.18 -10.10
CA PHE A 127 -35.51 10.59 -10.32
C PHE A 127 -35.53 10.94 -11.81
N GLY A 128 -34.66 10.35 -12.62
CA GLY A 128 -34.66 10.50 -14.07
C GLY A 128 -35.99 10.06 -14.69
N TYR A 129 -36.49 8.87 -14.31
CA TYR A 129 -37.80 8.39 -14.75
C TYR A 129 -38.94 9.29 -14.28
N LYS A 130 -38.94 9.70 -13.01
CA LYS A 130 -39.97 10.57 -12.44
C LYS A 130 -39.99 11.96 -13.09
N LEU A 131 -38.82 12.54 -13.35
CA LEU A 131 -38.67 13.81 -14.07
C LEU A 131 -39.14 13.68 -15.51
N TYR A 132 -38.73 12.62 -16.22
CA TYR A 132 -39.18 12.33 -17.59
C TYR A 132 -40.72 12.24 -17.65
N LYS A 133 -41.33 11.46 -16.76
CA LYS A 133 -42.80 11.33 -16.70
C LYS A 133 -43.49 12.66 -16.38
N SER A 134 -42.98 13.42 -15.42
CA SER A 134 -43.53 14.73 -15.03
C SER A 134 -43.49 15.76 -16.16
N ILE A 135 -42.39 15.81 -16.92
CA ILE A 135 -42.25 16.70 -18.08
C ILE A 135 -43.24 16.30 -19.18
N LYS A 136 -43.29 15.00 -19.52
CA LYS A 136 -44.18 14.48 -20.57
C LYS A 136 -45.67 14.72 -20.26
N GLU A 137 -46.09 14.57 -19.01
CA GLU A 137 -47.46 14.89 -18.59
C GLU A 137 -47.77 16.39 -18.66
N LYS A 138 -46.79 17.26 -18.34
CA LYS A 138 -46.95 18.72 -18.45
C LYS A 138 -47.06 19.17 -19.91
N GLU A 139 -46.29 18.57 -20.82
CA GLU A 139 -46.37 18.86 -22.25
C GLU A 139 -47.72 18.45 -22.84
N LYS A 140 -48.19 17.23 -22.53
CA LYS A 140 -49.51 16.76 -22.96
C LYS A 140 -50.64 17.69 -22.50
N LYS A 141 -50.63 18.11 -21.23
CA LYS A 141 -51.61 19.08 -20.70
C LYS A 141 -51.53 20.45 -21.39
N ARG A 142 -50.33 20.90 -21.82
CA ARG A 142 -50.18 22.17 -22.57
C ARG A 142 -50.74 22.05 -23.98
N GLU A 143 -50.52 20.93 -24.67
CA GLU A 143 -51.10 20.69 -25.99
C GLU A 143 -52.62 20.58 -25.96
N GLU A 144 -53.18 19.84 -25.01
CA GLU A 144 -54.63 19.73 -24.82
C GLU A 144 -55.25 21.10 -24.52
N LYS A 145 -54.61 21.91 -23.66
CA LYS A 145 -55.03 23.30 -23.41
C LYS A 145 -54.97 24.18 -24.65
N LYS A 146 -53.96 24.01 -25.51
CA LYS A 146 -53.87 24.76 -26.79
C LYS A 146 -54.98 24.33 -27.76
N LYS A 147 -55.23 23.03 -27.91
CA LYS A 147 -56.29 22.48 -28.78
C LYS A 147 -57.68 22.92 -28.33
N ALA A 148 -57.98 22.86 -27.03
CA ALA A 148 -59.25 23.34 -26.49
C ALA A 148 -59.46 24.85 -26.71
N LYS A 149 -58.39 25.66 -26.56
CA LYS A 149 -58.44 27.10 -26.86
C LYS A 149 -58.69 27.39 -28.35
N GLN A 150 -58.12 26.60 -29.27
CA GLN A 150 -58.37 26.76 -30.70
C GLN A 150 -59.78 26.34 -31.10
N MET A 151 -60.33 25.25 -30.54
CA MET A 151 -61.71 24.85 -30.81
C MET A 151 -62.72 25.87 -30.29
N LYS A 152 -62.47 26.47 -29.12
CA LYS A 152 -63.31 27.55 -28.57
C LYS A 152 -63.23 28.87 -29.36
N LYS A 153 -62.19 29.09 -30.16
CA LYS A 153 -62.08 30.25 -31.06
C LYS A 153 -62.70 30.01 -32.44
N LYS A 154 -62.96 28.74 -32.80
CA LYS A 154 -63.57 28.33 -34.07
C LYS A 154 -65.07 28.04 -33.97
N LYS A 155 -65.64 28.19 -32.77
CA LYS A 155 -67.06 28.02 -32.47
C LYS A 155 -67.60 29.36 -32.02
#